data_AF-A0AAV0I649-F1
#
_entry.id   AF-A0AAV0I649-F1
#
_cell.length_a   1.000
_cell.length_b   1.000
_cell.length_c   1.000
_cell.angle_alpha   90.00
_cell.angle_beta   90.00
_cell.angle_gamma   90.00
#
_symmetry.space_group_name_H-M   'P 1'
#
loop_
_entity.id
_entity.type
_entity.pdbx_description
1 polymer ?
#
loop_
_entity_poly.entity_id
_entity_poly.type
_entity_poly.pdbx_seq_one_letter_code
_entity_poly.pdbx_strand_id
1 'polypeptide(L)'
;MYSLLLETYIKDSDENSRLFRPIELVPCVAKKAQWALKWIDGGESFAEWLIVFACVEGIFFSGSFCAIFWLKKRGLMYGLTFSNELISRDEGLHCDFA
;
A
#
# COMPACT_ATOMS: atom_id res chain seq x y z
N MET A 1 -3.50 -3.18 10.72
CA MET A 1 -4.84 -2.59 10.44
C MET A 1 -5.49 -3.19 9.20
N TYR A 2 -4.83 -3.20 8.03
CA TYR A 2 -5.41 -3.79 6.81
C TYR A 2 -5.81 -5.27 6.93
N SER A 3 -5.03 -6.09 7.65
CA SER A 3 -5.39 -7.51 7.89
C SER A 3 -6.75 -7.66 8.57
N LEU A 4 -7.04 -6.83 9.59
CA LEU A 4 -8.32 -6.84 10.29
C LEU A 4 -9.48 -6.42 9.37
N LEU A 5 -9.26 -5.41 8.50
CA LEU A 5 -10.27 -5.01 7.52
C LEU A 5 -10.56 -6.13 6.52
N LEU A 6 -9.52 -6.85 6.11
CA LEU A 6 -9.64 -7.97 5.17
C LEU A 6 -10.42 -9.13 5.80
N GLU A 7 -10.11 -9.54 7.03
CA GLU A 7 -10.88 -10.53 7.80
C GLU A 7 -12.33 -10.07 8.11
N THR A 8 -12.52 -8.76 8.26
CA THR A 8 -13.85 -8.19 8.52
C THR A 8 -14.74 -8.25 7.28
N TYR A 9 -14.20 -8.00 6.08
CA TYR A 9 -15.00 -7.95 4.85
C TYR A 9 -15.02 -9.25 4.06
N ILE A 10 -13.97 -10.07 4.14
CA ILE A 10 -13.86 -11.35 3.44
C ILE A 10 -14.14 -12.47 4.44
N LYS A 11 -15.25 -13.18 4.23
CA LYS A 11 -15.68 -14.30 5.10
C LYS A 11 -15.27 -15.66 4.59
N ASP A 12 -14.98 -15.76 3.29
CA ASP A 12 -14.49 -16.99 2.69
C ASP A 12 -13.02 -17.19 3.04
N SER A 13 -12.72 -18.34 3.67
CA SER A 13 -11.38 -18.67 4.18
C SER A 13 -10.35 -18.86 3.05
N ASP A 14 -10.80 -19.40 1.92
CA ASP A 14 -9.92 -19.71 0.79
C ASP A 14 -9.55 -18.43 0.05
N GLU A 15 -10.52 -17.54 -0.17
CA GLU A 15 -10.30 -16.21 -0.73
C GLU A 15 -9.44 -15.35 0.21
N ASN A 16 -9.68 -15.41 1.52
CA ASN A 16 -8.85 -14.70 2.49
C ASN A 16 -7.38 -15.15 2.40
N SER A 17 -7.13 -16.47 2.41
CA SER A 17 -5.79 -17.06 2.25
C SER A 17 -5.13 -16.71 0.92
N ARG A 18 -5.93 -16.52 -0.14
CA ARG A 18 -5.48 -16.04 -1.45
C ARG A 18 -5.02 -14.58 -1.37
N LEU A 19 -5.81 -13.71 -0.75
CA LEU A 19 -5.54 -12.28 -0.66
C LEU A 19 -4.33 -11.96 0.25
N PHE A 20 -3.97 -12.84 1.18
CA PHE A 20 -2.73 -12.75 1.96
C PHE A 20 -1.46 -13.13 1.19
N ARG A 21 -1.57 -13.60 -0.06
CA ARG A 21 -0.42 -13.86 -0.95
C ARG A 21 -0.41 -12.92 -2.17
N PRO A 22 -0.42 -11.59 -1.97
CA PRO A 22 -0.61 -10.66 -3.07
C PRO A 22 0.60 -10.60 -4.02
N ILE A 23 1.83 -10.84 -3.52
CA ILE A 23 3.03 -10.85 -4.37
C ILE A 23 3.01 -12.03 -5.36
N GLU A 24 2.50 -13.18 -4.93
CA GLU A 24 2.42 -14.38 -5.79
C GLU A 24 1.26 -14.31 -6.79
N LEU A 25 0.14 -13.72 -6.36
CA LEU A 25 -1.13 -13.86 -7.07
C LEU A 25 -1.60 -12.59 -7.80
N VAL A 26 -1.00 -11.43 -7.51
CA VAL A 26 -1.35 -10.15 -8.12
C VAL A 26 -0.14 -9.62 -8.90
N PRO A 27 -0.13 -9.72 -10.26
CA PRO A 27 1.04 -9.37 -11.06
C PRO A 27 1.56 -7.94 -10.88
N CYS A 28 0.68 -6.97 -10.59
CA CYS A 28 1.12 -5.59 -10.36
C CYS A 28 1.85 -5.43 -9.01
N VAL A 29 1.49 -6.22 -7.99
CA VAL A 29 2.18 -6.24 -6.69
C VAL A 29 3.54 -6.92 -6.85
N ALA A 30 3.60 -8.04 -7.58
CA ALA A 30 4.85 -8.71 -7.92
C ALA A 30 5.85 -7.76 -8.59
N LYS A 31 5.39 -7.00 -9.59
CA LYS A 31 6.23 -6.02 -10.30
C LYS A 31 6.74 -4.90 -9.39
N LYS A 32 5.91 -4.38 -8.48
CA LYS A 32 6.33 -3.37 -7.49
C LYS A 32 7.39 -3.94 -6.55
N ALA A 33 7.20 -5.16 -6.05
CA ALA A 33 8.16 -5.83 -5.16
C ALA A 33 9.50 -6.06 -5.88
N GLN A 34 9.47 -6.56 -7.12
CA GLN A 34 10.68 -6.75 -7.93
C GLN A 34 11.41 -5.43 -8.21
N TRP A 35 10.67 -4.35 -8.49
CA TRP A 35 11.27 -3.03 -8.66
C TRP A 35 11.97 -2.57 -7.37
N ALA A 36 11.31 -2.70 -6.21
CA ALA A 36 11.90 -2.30 -4.93
C ALA A 36 13.17 -3.11 -4.60
N LEU A 37 13.12 -4.44 -4.76
CA LEU A 37 14.26 -5.32 -4.52
C LEU A 37 15.46 -4.97 -5.42
N LYS A 38 15.21 -4.66 -6.70
CA LYS A 38 16.27 -4.27 -7.65
C LYS A 38 17.10 -3.10 -7.11
N TRP A 39 16.46 -2.09 -6.52
CA TRP A 39 17.13 -0.89 -6.03
C TRP A 39 17.73 -1.05 -4.64
N ILE A 40 17.16 -1.93 -3.80
CA ILE A 40 17.69 -2.23 -2.46
C ILE A 40 18.95 -3.10 -2.56
N ASP A 41 18.96 -4.12 -3.41
CA ASP A 41 20.07 -5.07 -3.53
C ASP A 41 21.21 -4.57 -4.44
N GLY A 42 20.99 -3.47 -5.18
CA GLY A 42 21.89 -2.98 -6.24
C GLY A 42 23.20 -2.34 -5.77
N GLY A 43 23.42 -2.16 -4.46
CA GLY A 43 24.61 -1.46 -3.94
C GLY A 43 24.63 0.04 -4.25
N GLU A 44 23.45 0.64 -4.39
CA GLU A 44 23.22 2.05 -4.70
C GLU A 44 23.61 2.94 -3.50
N SER A 45 23.88 4.22 -3.76
CA SER A 45 24.19 5.21 -2.73
C SER A 45 23.00 5.44 -1.78
N PHE A 46 23.27 5.94 -0.57
CA PHE A 46 22.20 6.30 0.38
C PHE A 46 21.20 7.32 -0.21
N ALA A 47 21.67 8.22 -1.08
CA ALA A 47 20.82 9.19 -1.76
C ALA A 47 19.84 8.52 -2.74
N GLU A 48 20.29 7.54 -3.52
CA GLU A 48 19.43 6.75 -4.40
C GLU A 48 18.40 5.95 -3.59
N TRP A 49 18.83 5.38 -2.46
CA TRP A 49 17.92 4.66 -1.57
C TRP A 49 16.82 5.57 -0.99
N LEU A 50 17.16 6.80 -0.59
CA LEU A 50 16.17 7.79 -0.13
C LEU A 50 15.14 8.13 -1.21
N ILE A 51 15.57 8.32 -2.46
CA ILE A 51 14.65 8.59 -3.59
C ILE A 51 13.73 7.38 -3.82
N VAL A 52 14.27 6.17 -3.76
CA VAL A 52 13.49 4.93 -3.91
C VAL A 52 12.48 4.80 -2.77
N PHE A 53 12.90 5.09 -1.54
CA PHE A 53 12.02 5.09 -0.37
C PHE A 53 10.87 6.11 -0.52
N ALA A 54 11.16 7.36 -0.92
CA ALA A 54 10.15 8.37 -1.22
C ALA A 54 9.15 7.91 -2.30
N CYS A 55 9.61 7.20 -3.33
CA CYS A 55 8.72 6.63 -4.36
C CYS A 55 7.79 5.55 -3.79
N VAL A 56 8.27 4.72 -2.86
CA VAL A 56 7.47 3.65 -2.24
C VAL A 56 6.37 4.24 -1.35
N GLU A 57 6.73 5.17 -0.46
CA GLU A 57 5.78 5.78 0.49
C GLU A 57 4.82 6.76 -0.21
N GLY A 58 5.32 7.57 -1.16
CA GLY A 58 4.55 8.65 -1.79
C GLY A 58 3.81 8.27 -3.08
N ILE A 59 4.39 7.42 -3.93
CA ILE A 59 3.86 7.16 -5.29
C ILE A 59 3.13 5.83 -5.35
N PHE A 60 3.71 4.74 -4.83
CA PHE A 60 3.24 3.38 -5.11
C PHE A 60 1.81 3.11 -4.64
N PHE A 61 1.35 3.74 -3.55
CA PHE A 61 0.00 3.54 -3.00
C PHE A 61 -0.95 4.72 -3.19
N SER A 62 -0.48 5.85 -3.74
CA SER A 62 -1.28 7.08 -3.95
C SER A 62 -2.61 6.82 -4.68
N GLY A 63 -2.59 6.00 -5.73
CA GLY A 63 -3.79 5.63 -6.49
C GLY A 63 -4.81 4.84 -5.65
N SER A 64 -4.34 3.94 -4.80
CA SER A 64 -5.21 3.15 -3.89
C SER A 64 -5.84 4.05 -2.83
N PHE A 65 -5.07 4.96 -2.24
CA PHE A 65 -5.59 5.94 -1.28
C PHE A 65 -6.67 6.82 -1.92
N CYS A 66 -6.43 7.31 -3.13
CA CYS A 66 -7.40 8.10 -3.89
C CYS A 66 -8.71 7.33 -4.16
N ALA A 67 -8.62 6.06 -4.58
CA ALA A 67 -9.79 5.23 -4.83
C ALA A 67 -10.64 5.00 -3.56
N ILE A 68 -10.03 4.91 -2.38
CA ILE A 68 -10.77 4.79 -1.12
C ILE A 68 -11.37 6.14 -0.71
N PHE A 69 -10.69 7.26 -0.94
CA PHE A 69 -11.28 8.59 -0.74
C PHE A 69 -12.50 8.84 -1.65
N TRP A 70 -12.54 8.24 -2.83
CA TRP A 70 -13.74 8.25 -3.67
C TRP A 70 -14.95 7.61 -2.97
N LEU A 71 -14.76 6.49 -2.25
CA LEU A 71 -15.80 5.88 -1.43
C LEU A 71 -16.23 6.79 -0.26
N LYS A 72 -15.25 7.48 0.37
CA LYS A 72 -15.52 8.47 1.43
C LYS A 72 -16.44 9.58 0.93
N LYS A 73 -16.19 10.12 -0.27
CA LYS A 73 -17.02 11.16 -0.89
C LYS A 73 -18.48 10.73 -1.07
N ARG A 74 -18.73 9.43 -1.19
CA ARG A 74 -20.08 8.85 -1.32
C ARG A 74 -20.71 8.43 0.01
N GLY A 75 -20.01 8.63 1.14
CA GLY A 75 -20.50 8.25 2.47
C GLY A 75 -20.51 6.74 2.73
N LEU A 76 -19.66 5.97 2.04
CA LEU A 76 -19.60 4.51 2.17
C LEU A 76 -18.40 4.05 2.99
N MET A 77 -18.51 2.86 3.60
CA MET A 77 -17.38 2.14 4.22
C MET A 77 -16.61 2.99 5.26
N TYR A 78 -17.31 3.55 6.25
CA TYR A 78 -16.74 4.49 7.23
C TYR A 78 -15.46 3.97 7.90
N GLY A 79 -15.45 2.70 8.37
CA GLY A 79 -14.27 2.10 8.99
C GLY A 79 -13.06 2.09 8.06
N LEU A 80 -13.23 1.61 6.82
CA LEU A 80 -12.18 1.60 5.81
C LEU A 80 -11.69 3.00 5.45
N THR A 81 -12.60 3.95 5.27
CA THR A 81 -12.25 5.32 4.81
C THR A 81 -11.59 6.15 5.89
N PHE A 82 -11.99 5.99 7.15
CA PHE A 82 -11.30 6.61 8.30
C PHE A 82 -9.90 6.04 8.50
N SER A 83 -9.78 4.71 8.47
CA SER A 83 -8.50 4.01 8.46
C SER A 83 -7.56 4.49 7.34
N ASN A 84 -8.09 4.63 6.12
CA ASN A 84 -7.35 5.11 4.97
C ASN A 84 -6.83 6.54 5.14
N GLU A 85 -7.62 7.42 5.75
CA GLU A 85 -7.21 8.81 6.03
C GLU A 85 -6.00 8.84 6.96
N LEU A 86 -6.03 8.07 8.06
CA LEU A 86 -4.91 7.99 9.00
C LEU A 86 -3.65 7.44 8.32
N ILE A 87 -3.76 6.35 7.57
CA ILE A 87 -2.60 5.75 6.88
C ILE A 87 -2.06 6.72 5.83
N SER A 88 -2.91 7.27 4.96
CA SER A 88 -2.44 8.18 3.91
C SER A 88 -1.73 9.43 4.46
N ARG A 89 -2.14 9.90 5.64
CA ARG A 89 -1.45 10.99 6.35
C ARG A 89 -0.07 10.54 6.82
N ASP A 90 0.00 9.38 7.47
CA ASP A 90 1.25 8.87 8.04
C ASP A 90 2.28 8.56 6.93
N GLU A 91 1.85 7.98 5.80
CA GLU A 91 2.68 7.74 4.62
C GLU A 91 3.13 9.05 3.95
N GLY A 92 2.29 10.10 4.00
CA GLY A 92 2.68 11.45 3.59
C GLY A 92 3.82 12.01 4.44
N LEU A 93 3.77 11.80 5.76
CA LEU A 93 4.84 12.21 6.67
C LEU A 93 6.15 11.44 6.43
N HIS A 94 6.07 10.14 6.10
CA HIS A 94 7.24 9.36 5.73
C HIS A 94 7.87 9.84 4.42
N CYS A 95 7.04 10.18 3.43
CA CYS A 95 7.50 10.73 2.16
C CYS A 95 8.15 12.11 2.32
N ASP A 96 7.59 12.99 3.17
CA ASP A 96 8.15 14.32 3.44
C ASP A 96 9.48 14.26 4.22
N PHE A 97 9.70 13.17 4.97
CA PHE A 97 10.95 12.94 5.69
C PHE A 97 12.11 12.50 4.79
N ALA A 98 11.80 11.84 3.67
CA ALA A 98 12.76 11.28 2.73
C ALA A 98 13.41 12.34 1.83
#